data_AF-A0A8I1K7C8-F1
#
_entry.id   AF-A0A8I1K7C8-F1
#
_cell.length_a   1.000
_cell.length_b   1.000
_cell.length_c   1.000
_cell.angle_alpha   90.00
_cell.angle_beta   90.00
_cell.angle_gamma   90.00
#
_symmetry.space_group_name_H-M   'P 1'
#
loop_
_entity.id
_entity.type
_entity.pdbx_description
1 polymer ?
#
loop_
_entity_poly.entity_id
_entity_poly.type
_entity_poly.pdbx_seq_one_letter_code
_entity_poly.pdbx_strand_id
1 'polypeptide(L)'
;MSQTNKNAVKVGEFRRRVEHLYRKLSDYHACCSADEVRDWKRVAQDLLEEVSALQCGRASIEDLEAHKHAVEAVTERLAAADKRIEAYAMKSAAKAALQKPTLPALRLIQGGKLH
;
A
#
# COMPACT_ATOMS: atom_id res chain seq x y z
N MET A 1 41.18 5.57 12.13
CA MET A 1 40.10 4.58 12.30
C MET A 1 38.94 4.99 11.43
N SER A 2 38.73 4.33 10.29
CA SER A 2 37.65 4.70 9.36
C SER A 2 36.32 4.23 9.94
N GLN A 3 35.45 5.18 10.30
CA GLN A 3 34.05 4.88 10.59
C GLN A 3 33.43 4.34 9.30
N THR A 4 33.24 3.03 9.21
CA THR A 4 32.40 2.41 8.19
C THR A 4 31.00 2.97 8.36
N ASN A 5 30.62 3.86 7.45
CA ASN A 5 29.29 4.42 7.38
C ASN A 5 28.31 3.24 7.18
N LYS A 6 27.45 2.96 8.17
CA LYS A 6 26.63 1.73 8.19
C LYS A 6 25.69 1.61 6.99
N ASN A 7 25.45 2.71 6.30
CA ASN A 7 24.58 2.78 5.13
C ASN A 7 25.34 2.75 3.80
N ALA A 8 26.67 2.68 3.83
CA ALA A 8 27.49 2.54 2.65
C ALA A 8 27.45 1.09 2.14
N VAL A 9 26.82 0.88 0.98
CA VAL A 9 26.63 -0.44 0.38
C VAL A 9 27.40 -0.58 -0.94
N LYS A 10 27.59 -1.83 -1.39
CA LYS A 10 28.14 -2.10 -2.73
C LYS A 10 27.10 -1.73 -3.80
N VAL A 11 27.56 -1.31 -4.97
CA VAL A 11 26.68 -0.87 -6.09
C VAL A 11 25.63 -1.90 -6.49
N GLY A 12 25.97 -3.20 -6.50
CA GLY A 12 24.99 -4.24 -6.80
C GLY A 12 23.89 -4.37 -5.75
N GLU A 13 24.18 -4.09 -4.49
CA GLU A 13 23.16 -4.06 -3.43
C GLU A 13 22.33 -2.78 -3.49
N PHE A 14 22.96 -1.63 -3.75
CA PHE A 14 22.28 -0.37 -3.99
C PHE A 14 21.20 -0.51 -5.07
N ARG A 15 21.57 -1.03 -6.25
CA ARG A 15 20.64 -1.26 -7.36
C ARG A 15 19.49 -2.18 -7.00
N ARG A 16 19.77 -3.30 -6.33
CA ARG A 16 18.73 -4.26 -5.91
C ARG A 16 17.73 -3.63 -4.93
N ARG A 17 18.21 -2.84 -3.97
CA ARG A 17 17.34 -2.18 -2.99
C ARG A 17 16.48 -1.09 -3.64
N VAL A 18 17.06 -0.30 -4.55
CA VAL A 18 16.33 0.68 -5.38
C VAL A 18 15.27 -0.01 -6.24
N GLU A 19 15.62 -1.08 -6.92
CA GLU A 19 14.68 -1.86 -7.73
C GLU A 19 13.55 -2.46 -6.88
N HIS A 20 13.87 -2.97 -5.69
CA HIS A 20 12.86 -3.49 -4.77
C HIS A 20 11.88 -2.39 -4.34
N LEU A 21 12.38 -1.19 -4.01
CA LEU A 21 11.52 -0.05 -3.71
C LEU A 21 10.64 0.30 -4.92
N TYR A 22 11.22 0.37 -6.11
CA TYR A 22 10.49 0.70 -7.33
C TYR A 22 9.38 -0.33 -7.63
N ARG A 23 9.62 -1.62 -7.40
CA ARG A 23 8.61 -2.68 -7.56
C ARG A 23 7.39 -2.48 -6.65
N LYS A 24 7.51 -1.77 -5.52
CA LYS A 24 6.36 -1.42 -4.67
C LYS A 24 5.32 -0.56 -5.37
N LEU A 25 5.68 0.14 -6.45
CA LEU A 25 4.68 0.84 -7.27
C LEU A 25 3.72 -0.14 -7.94
N SER A 26 4.20 -1.30 -8.41
CA SER A 26 3.33 -2.33 -8.99
C SER A 26 2.41 -2.93 -7.93
N ASP A 27 2.95 -3.25 -6.75
CA ASP A 27 2.17 -3.74 -5.60
C ASP A 27 1.04 -2.76 -5.25
N TYR A 28 1.34 -1.45 -5.21
CA TYR A 28 0.34 -0.41 -4.96
C TYR A 28 -0.82 -0.47 -5.96
N HIS A 29 -0.51 -0.56 -7.25
CA HIS A 29 -1.54 -0.58 -8.29
C HIS A 29 -2.37 -1.87 -8.27
N ALA A 30 -1.80 -2.98 -7.79
CA ALA A 30 -2.49 -4.25 -7.62
C ALA A 30 -3.46 -4.29 -6.42
N CYS A 31 -3.32 -3.41 -5.42
CA CYS A 31 -4.21 -3.39 -4.26
C CYS A 31 -5.69 -3.19 -4.66
N CYS A 32 -6.57 -4.05 -4.15
CA CYS A 32 -8.00 -4.08 -4.43
C CYS A 32 -8.87 -3.76 -3.19
N SER A 33 -8.27 -3.56 -2.02
CA SER A 33 -8.98 -3.28 -0.77
C SER A 33 -8.28 -2.23 0.11
N ALA A 34 -9.00 -1.71 1.10
CA ALA A 34 -8.44 -0.77 2.08
C ALA A 34 -7.30 -1.40 2.90
N ASP A 35 -7.44 -2.68 3.28
CA ASP A 35 -6.45 -3.38 4.09
C ASP A 35 -5.17 -3.66 3.31
N GLU A 36 -5.29 -4.07 2.04
CA GLU A 36 -4.13 -4.24 1.16
C GLU A 36 -3.35 -2.92 0.97
N VAL A 37 -4.05 -1.78 0.81
CA VAL A 37 -3.37 -0.48 0.71
C VAL A 37 -2.71 -0.09 2.04
N ARG A 38 -3.30 -0.44 3.20
CA ARG A 38 -2.67 -0.20 4.52
C ARG A 38 -1.40 -1.01 4.71
N ASP A 39 -1.45 -2.31 4.39
CA ASP A 39 -0.28 -3.19 4.48
C ASP A 39 0.81 -2.75 3.51
N TRP A 40 0.44 -2.41 2.28
CA TRP A 40 1.35 -1.81 1.32
C TRP A 40 1.99 -0.54 1.86
N LYS A 41 1.19 0.38 2.42
CA LYS A 41 1.67 1.66 2.97
C LYS A 41 2.73 1.44 4.05
N ARG A 42 2.46 0.54 5.01
CA ARG A 42 3.41 0.19 6.08
C ARG A 42 4.75 -0.30 5.50
N VAL A 43 4.70 -1.34 4.65
CA VAL A 43 5.90 -1.96 4.08
C VAL A 43 6.67 -0.98 3.19
N ALA A 44 5.97 -0.16 2.41
CA ALA A 44 6.58 0.83 1.54
C ALA A 44 7.24 1.97 2.32
N GLN A 45 6.69 2.37 3.48
CA GLN A 45 7.30 3.36 4.36
C GLN A 45 8.63 2.86 4.94
N ASP A 46 8.65 1.65 5.50
CA ASP A 46 9.87 1.06 6.08
C ASP A 46 10.97 0.95 5.01
N LEU A 47 10.61 0.44 3.82
CA LEU A 47 11.57 0.29 2.72
C LEU A 47 12.04 1.64 2.17
N LEU A 48 11.17 2.65 2.12
CA LEU A 48 11.54 3.99 1.68
C LEU A 48 12.57 4.61 2.63
N GLU A 49 12.37 4.47 3.95
CA GLU A 49 13.32 4.96 4.95
C GLU A 49 14.70 4.29 4.78
N GLU A 50 14.72 2.95 4.65
CA GLU A 50 15.94 2.19 4.44
C GLU A 50 16.68 2.61 3.16
N VAL A 51 15.95 2.73 2.04
CA VAL A 51 16.55 3.04 0.73
C VAL A 51 16.99 4.49 0.64
N SER A 52 16.25 5.42 1.23
CA SER A 52 16.60 6.85 1.25
C SER A 52 17.90 7.10 2.00
N ALA A 53 18.23 6.27 2.99
CA ALA A 53 19.45 6.39 3.79
C ALA A 53 20.70 5.78 3.12
N LEU A 54 20.55 5.04 2.00
CA LEU A 54 21.65 4.35 1.34
C LEU A 54 22.68 5.31 0.76
N GLN A 55 23.95 4.92 0.85
CA GLN A 55 25.05 5.59 0.18
C GLN A 55 25.85 4.57 -0.64
N CYS A 56 26.28 4.95 -1.83
CA CYS A 56 27.14 4.12 -2.65
C CYS A 56 28.18 4.97 -3.38
N GLY A 57 29.43 4.91 -2.92
CA GLY A 57 30.53 5.69 -3.51
C GLY A 57 30.94 5.28 -4.94
N ARG A 58 30.39 4.18 -5.46
CA ARG A 58 30.61 3.72 -6.86
C ARG A 58 29.34 3.71 -7.70
N ALA A 59 28.25 4.31 -7.22
CA ALA A 59 27.03 4.45 -8.02
C ALA A 59 27.32 5.36 -9.22
N SER A 60 26.86 4.97 -10.40
CA SER A 60 26.87 5.87 -11.56
C SER A 60 25.84 6.99 -11.37
N ILE A 61 25.88 8.00 -12.24
CA ILE A 61 24.84 9.04 -12.26
C ILE A 61 23.46 8.39 -12.52
N GLU A 62 23.37 7.44 -13.46
CA GLU A 62 22.14 6.69 -13.75
C GLU A 62 21.60 5.95 -12.51
N ASP A 63 22.48 5.35 -11.70
CA ASP A 63 22.09 4.69 -10.46
C ASP A 63 21.47 5.68 -9.45
N LEU A 64 22.06 6.86 -9.33
CA LEU A 64 21.59 7.92 -8.43
C LEU A 64 20.26 8.52 -8.92
N GLU A 65 20.10 8.69 -10.24
CA GLU A 65 18.84 9.14 -10.84
C GLU A 65 17.72 8.10 -10.64
N ALA A 66 18.01 6.81 -10.84
CA ALA A 66 17.06 5.73 -10.58
C ALA A 66 16.65 5.68 -9.10
N HIS A 67 17.61 5.88 -8.18
CA HIS A 67 17.33 6.00 -6.74
C HIS A 67 16.39 7.16 -6.44
N LYS A 68 16.73 8.37 -6.92
CA LYS A 68 15.90 9.56 -6.75
C LYS A 68 14.50 9.35 -7.30
N HIS A 69 14.39 8.82 -8.52
CA HIS A 69 13.10 8.57 -9.16
C HIS A 69 12.24 7.58 -8.37
N ALA A 70 12.82 6.48 -7.89
CA ALA A 70 12.09 5.49 -7.08
C ALA A 70 11.61 6.10 -5.74
N VAL A 71 12.45 6.89 -5.07
CA VAL A 71 12.10 7.60 -3.83
C VAL A 71 10.95 8.57 -4.06
N GLU A 72 11.02 9.41 -5.10
CA GLU A 72 9.97 10.38 -5.44
C GLU A 72 8.64 9.68 -5.76
N ALA A 73 8.68 8.69 -6.67
CA ALA A 73 7.48 7.99 -7.10
C ALA A 73 6.77 7.25 -5.95
N VAL A 74 7.51 6.58 -5.06
CA VAL A 74 6.91 5.90 -3.90
C VAL A 74 6.38 6.91 -2.89
N THR A 75 7.08 8.03 -2.66
CA THR A 75 6.62 9.11 -1.77
C THR A 75 5.28 9.68 -2.24
N GLU A 76 5.12 9.93 -3.55
CA GLU A 76 3.84 10.39 -4.11
C GLU A 76 2.71 9.38 -3.88
N ARG A 77 2.98 8.08 -4.02
CA ARG A 77 1.96 7.04 -3.77
C ARG A 77 1.61 6.92 -2.29
N LEU A 78 2.59 7.08 -1.40
CA LEU A 78 2.34 7.14 0.05
C LEU A 78 1.43 8.33 0.42
N ALA A 79 1.67 9.50 -0.17
CA ALA A 79 0.82 10.68 0.03
C ALA A 79 -0.61 10.49 -0.49
N ALA A 80 -0.80 9.67 -1.53
CA ALA A 80 -2.12 9.35 -2.09
C ALA A 80 -2.83 8.17 -1.37
N ALA A 81 -2.11 7.39 -0.56
CA ALA A 81 -2.59 6.13 0.00
C ALA A 81 -3.80 6.31 0.92
N ASP A 82 -3.77 7.33 1.80
CA ASP A 82 -4.86 7.57 2.77
C ASP A 82 -6.19 7.87 2.07
N LYS A 83 -6.17 8.70 1.04
CA LYS A 83 -7.35 8.99 0.21
C LYS A 83 -7.90 7.73 -0.45
N ARG A 84 -7.02 6.83 -0.92
CA ARG A 84 -7.43 5.56 -1.54
C ARG A 84 -8.02 4.59 -0.50
N ILE A 85 -7.47 4.54 0.70
CA ILE A 85 -7.99 3.75 1.83
C ILE A 85 -9.42 4.22 2.17
N GLU A 86 -9.62 5.53 2.32
CA GLU A 86 -10.94 6.12 2.58
C GLU A 86 -11.94 5.77 1.48
N ALA A 87 -11.54 5.90 0.21
CA ALA A 87 -12.39 5.55 -0.92
C ALA A 87 -12.83 4.08 -0.91
N TYR A 88 -11.94 3.14 -0.56
CA TYR A 88 -12.32 1.73 -0.41
C TYR A 88 -13.26 1.51 0.78
N ALA A 89 -13.00 2.16 1.92
CA ALA A 89 -13.85 2.06 3.10
C ALA A 89 -15.28 2.56 2.82
N MET A 90 -15.43 3.69 2.14
CA MET A 90 -16.73 4.23 1.73
C MET A 90 -17.47 3.29 0.78
N LYS A 91 -16.77 2.73 -0.23
CA LYS A 91 -17.36 1.75 -1.16
C LYS A 91 -17.84 0.49 -0.44
N SER A 92 -17.05 -0.02 0.50
CA SER A 92 -17.40 -1.18 1.31
C SER A 92 -18.64 -0.92 2.18
N ALA A 93 -18.68 0.24 2.86
CA ALA A 93 -19.81 0.65 3.69
C ALA A 93 -21.10 0.83 2.85
N ALA A 94 -21.00 1.46 1.68
CA ALA A 94 -22.14 1.62 0.76
C ALA A 94 -22.68 0.25 0.29
N LYS A 95 -21.79 -0.69 -0.06
CA LYS A 95 -22.18 -2.06 -0.43
C LYS A 95 -22.88 -2.78 0.73
N ALA A 96 -22.36 -2.66 1.95
CA ALA A 96 -22.97 -3.27 3.14
C ALA A 96 -24.36 -2.69 3.45
N ALA A 97 -24.54 -1.38 3.28
CA ALA A 97 -25.83 -0.72 3.50
C ALA A 97 -26.92 -1.20 2.52
N LEU A 98 -26.55 -1.47 1.26
CA LEU A 98 -27.44 -2.04 0.25
C LEU A 98 -27.82 -3.50 0.51
N GLN A 99 -27.02 -4.22 1.30
CA GLN A 99 -27.24 -5.64 1.63
C GLN A 99 -28.05 -5.87 2.91
N LYS A 100 -28.58 -4.82 3.56
CA LYS A 100 -29.47 -5.00 4.71
C LYS A 100 -30.68 -5.88 4.36
N PRO A 101 -31.16 -6.72 5.29
CA PRO A 101 -31.98 -7.87 4.95
C PRO A 101 -33.35 -7.44 4.42
N THR A 102 -33.80 -8.10 3.34
CA THR A 102 -35.22 -8.28 3.09
C THR A 102 -35.84 -8.79 4.39
N LEU A 103 -36.72 -7.99 5.01
CA LEU A 103 -37.45 -8.38 6.22
C LEU A 103 -37.98 -9.82 6.04
N PRO A 104 -37.87 -10.71 7.05
CA PRO A 104 -38.58 -11.98 6.98
C PRO A 104 -40.04 -11.65 6.75
N ALA A 105 -40.60 -12.09 5.62
CA ALA A 105 -42.00 -11.93 5.31
C ALA A 105 -42.80 -12.42 6.52
N LEU A 106 -43.44 -11.49 7.23
CA LEU A 106 -44.40 -11.80 8.27
C LEU A 106 -45.42 -12.77 7.65
N ARG A 107 -45.27 -14.06 7.94
CA ARG A 107 -46.34 -15.03 7.68
C ARG A 107 -47.46 -14.64 8.63
N LEU A 108 -48.36 -13.81 8.12
CA LEU A 108 -49.69 -13.58 8.67
C LEU A 108 -50.42 -14.93 8.57
N ILE A 109 -50.21 -15.81 9.54
CA ILE A 109 -51.07 -16.98 9.72
C ILE A 109 -52.39 -16.42 10.21
N GLN A 110 -53.33 -16.29 9.27
CA GLN A 110 -54.73 -15.99 9.54
C GLN A 110 -55.21 -16.92 10.66
N GLY A 111 -55.62 -16.33 11.78
CA GLY A 111 -56.26 -17.04 12.87
C GLY A 111 -57.46 -17.80 12.33
N GLY A 112 -57.43 -19.12 12.50
CA GLY A 112 -58.50 -20.02 12.14
C GLY A 112 -59.78 -19.67 12.88
N LYS A 113 -60.89 -19.64 12.12
CA LYS A 113 -62.23 -19.92 12.65
C LYS A 113 -62.50 -21.40 12.42
N LEU A 114 -62.66 -22.14 13.50
CA LEU A 114 -63.46 -23.36 13.56
C LEU A 114 -63.98 -23.47 14.99
N HIS A 115 -65.21 -23.02 15.21
CA HIS A 115 -66.22 -23.59 16.10
C HIS A 115 -67.56 -22.89 15.81
#